data_AF-A0A519D1Q0-F1
#
_entry.id   AF-A0A519D1Q0-F1
#
_cell.length_a   1.000
_cell.length_b   1.000
_cell.length_c   1.000
_cell.angle_alpha   90.00
_cell.angle_beta   90.00
_cell.angle_gamma   90.00
#
_symmetry.space_group_name_H-M   'P 1'
#
loop_
_entity.id
_entity.type
_entity.pdbx_description
1 polymer ?
#
loop_
_entity_poly.entity_id
_entity_poly.type
_entity_poly.pdbx_seq_one_letter_code
_entity_poly.pdbx_strand_id
1 'polypeptide(L)'
;MDLDIDNDGIDNRNDKGPNGEDYSRDHDNDGMNDAVDPDDDNDDILDVDEVDGATGQYRYDHDNDGIWDLSDTDDDNDGLLDWFEANDGNDQTGQFDHDNDGIDDHLDDDDDNDGIIDVLEV
;
A
#
# COMPACT_ATOMS: atom_id res chain seq x y z
N MET A 1 23.99 16.23 -12.97
CA MET A 1 22.69 16.43 -12.33
C MET A 1 21.98 15.15 -12.65
N ASP A 2 21.71 14.36 -11.62
CA ASP A 2 20.92 13.17 -11.81
C ASP A 2 19.50 13.59 -12.18
N LEU A 3 18.88 12.90 -13.13
CA LEU A 3 17.54 13.23 -13.63
C LEU A 3 16.49 12.18 -13.23
N ASP A 4 16.95 11.07 -12.66
CA ASP A 4 16.21 9.86 -12.30
C ASP A 4 17.03 9.26 -11.14
N ILE A 5 16.70 9.68 -9.92
CA ILE A 5 17.56 9.50 -8.73
C ILE A 5 17.47 8.08 -8.16
N ASP A 6 16.36 7.40 -8.40
CA ASP A 6 16.00 6.05 -7.98
C ASP A 6 16.17 5.02 -9.11
N ASN A 7 16.30 5.45 -10.38
CA ASN A 7 16.49 4.61 -11.58
C ASN A 7 15.28 3.74 -11.93
N ASP A 8 14.08 4.21 -11.64
CA ASP A 8 12.81 3.56 -11.96
C ASP A 8 12.37 3.82 -13.43
N GLY A 9 13.05 4.75 -14.12
CA GLY A 9 12.77 5.14 -15.50
C GLY A 9 11.73 6.26 -15.65
N ILE A 10 11.24 6.81 -14.54
CA ILE A 10 10.54 8.09 -14.42
C ILE A 10 11.61 9.17 -14.17
N ASP A 11 11.25 10.45 -14.33
CA ASP A 11 12.20 11.54 -14.07
C ASP A 11 11.80 12.28 -12.80
N ASN A 12 12.79 12.84 -12.09
CA ASN A 12 12.63 13.59 -10.81
C ASN A 12 11.59 14.73 -10.83
N ARG A 13 11.00 15.05 -11.98
CA ARG A 13 9.93 16.04 -12.13
C ARG A 13 8.53 15.42 -12.04
N ASN A 14 8.40 14.17 -12.43
CA ASN A 14 7.18 13.39 -12.30
C ASN A 14 7.14 12.70 -10.93
N ASP A 15 8.30 12.34 -10.39
CA ASP A 15 8.47 11.88 -9.02
C ASP A 15 8.03 12.97 -8.03
N LYS A 16 7.21 12.57 -7.07
CA LYS A 16 6.60 13.47 -6.07
C LYS A 16 7.28 13.37 -4.72
N GLY A 17 8.01 12.28 -4.47
CA GLY A 17 8.67 12.03 -3.20
C GLY A 17 10.06 12.67 -3.05
N PRO A 18 10.57 12.69 -1.81
CA PRO A 18 11.83 13.33 -1.46
C PRO A 18 13.08 12.60 -1.98
N ASN A 19 13.00 11.31 -2.31
CA ASN A 19 14.09 10.48 -2.78
C ASN A 19 13.93 9.96 -4.21
N GLY A 20 12.89 10.37 -4.96
CA GLY A 20 12.65 9.93 -6.34
C GLY A 20 11.34 9.16 -6.53
N GLU A 21 10.55 9.01 -5.48
CA GLU A 21 9.35 8.19 -5.48
C GLU A 21 8.22 8.84 -6.31
N ASP A 22 7.54 8.08 -7.17
CA ASP A 22 6.25 8.47 -7.75
C ASP A 22 5.11 7.85 -6.92
N TYR A 23 4.64 8.57 -5.91
CA TYR A 23 3.51 8.19 -5.03
C TYR A 23 2.19 7.85 -5.76
N SER A 24 2.13 7.95 -7.09
CA SER A 24 0.98 7.45 -7.86
C SER A 24 1.15 5.99 -8.32
N ARG A 25 2.28 5.37 -7.99
CA ARG A 25 2.74 4.03 -8.39
C ARG A 25 3.62 3.45 -7.26
N ASP A 26 3.07 3.45 -6.07
CA ASP A 26 3.69 3.03 -4.79
C ASP A 26 2.51 2.41 -4.04
N HIS A 27 2.05 1.23 -4.48
CA HIS A 27 0.71 0.72 -4.15
C HIS A 27 0.59 0.30 -2.69
N ASP A 28 1.62 -0.31 -2.14
CA ASP A 28 1.82 -0.59 -0.71
C ASP A 28 2.30 0.64 0.07
N ASN A 29 2.59 1.75 -0.61
CA ASN A 29 3.10 3.02 -0.07
C ASN A 29 4.38 2.88 0.78
N ASP A 30 5.20 1.84 0.59
CA ASP A 30 6.41 1.61 1.39
C ASP A 30 7.57 2.60 1.06
N GLY A 31 7.36 3.42 0.02
CA GLY A 31 8.30 4.40 -0.48
C GLY A 31 9.23 3.87 -1.57
N MET A 32 8.99 2.67 -2.08
CA MET A 32 9.50 2.15 -3.33
C MET A 32 8.41 2.18 -4.39
N ASN A 33 8.75 2.72 -5.57
CA ASN A 33 7.83 2.71 -6.69
C ASN A 33 7.64 1.27 -7.17
N ASP A 34 6.41 0.87 -7.52
CA ASP A 34 6.07 -0.45 -8.09
C ASP A 34 7.01 -0.91 -9.21
N ALA A 35 7.57 0.04 -9.95
CA ALA A 35 8.48 -0.26 -11.05
C ALA A 35 9.79 -0.91 -10.58
N VAL A 36 10.15 -0.73 -9.31
CA VAL A 36 11.36 -1.22 -8.65
C VAL A 36 11.07 -2.00 -7.37
N ASP A 37 9.86 -1.89 -6.83
CA ASP A 37 9.35 -2.73 -5.76
C ASP A 37 9.27 -4.20 -6.23
N PRO A 38 9.82 -5.17 -5.48
CA PRO A 38 9.63 -6.57 -5.78
C PRO A 38 8.29 -7.17 -5.26
N ASP A 39 7.49 -6.43 -4.52
CA ASP A 39 6.27 -6.83 -3.78
C ASP A 39 5.28 -5.66 -3.67
N ASP A 40 4.61 -5.29 -4.77
CA ASP A 40 3.82 -4.05 -4.91
C ASP A 40 2.67 -3.88 -3.87
N ASP A 41 2.28 -4.93 -3.15
CA ASP A 41 1.24 -4.96 -2.11
C ASP A 41 1.73 -5.46 -0.73
N ASN A 42 3.04 -5.70 -0.57
CA ASN A 42 3.66 -6.23 0.66
C ASN A 42 2.99 -7.49 1.24
N ASP A 43 2.44 -8.38 0.40
CA ASP A 43 1.78 -9.63 0.83
C ASP A 43 2.75 -10.81 1.07
N ASP A 44 4.07 -10.55 1.06
CA ASP A 44 5.16 -11.53 1.22
C ASP A 44 5.26 -12.53 0.03
N ILE A 45 4.51 -12.29 -1.05
CA ILE A 45 4.53 -13.01 -2.32
C ILE A 45 4.96 -12.05 -3.43
N LEU A 46 6.29 -11.97 -3.59
CA LEU A 46 6.93 -11.21 -4.68
C LEU A 46 6.08 -11.16 -5.97
N ASP A 47 5.95 -9.99 -6.55
CA ASP A 47 5.36 -9.69 -7.86
C ASP A 47 5.55 -10.80 -8.90
N VAL A 48 6.74 -11.39 -8.97
CA VAL A 48 7.08 -12.42 -9.96
C VAL A 48 6.46 -13.80 -9.71
N ASP A 49 6.07 -14.05 -8.46
CA ASP A 49 5.51 -15.29 -7.92
C ASP A 49 3.99 -15.17 -7.70
N GLU A 50 3.41 -13.96 -7.79
CA GLU A 50 1.97 -13.73 -7.91
C GLU A 50 1.33 -14.51 -9.08
N VAL A 51 0.06 -14.89 -8.94
CA VAL A 51 -0.70 -15.66 -9.96
C VAL A 51 -0.69 -15.01 -11.35
N ASP A 52 -0.64 -13.68 -11.39
CA ASP A 52 -0.67 -12.88 -12.62
C ASP A 52 0.66 -12.11 -12.87
N GLY A 53 1.69 -12.38 -12.07
CA GLY A 53 3.01 -11.73 -12.11
C GLY A 53 2.94 -10.24 -11.70
N ALA A 54 4.02 -9.47 -11.92
CA ALA A 54 4.14 -8.00 -11.70
C ALA A 54 3.08 -7.11 -12.41
N THR A 55 2.07 -7.71 -13.04
CA THR A 55 0.89 -7.05 -13.59
C THR A 55 -0.39 -7.55 -12.93
N GLY A 56 -0.25 -8.15 -11.74
CA GLY A 56 -1.26 -8.90 -11.05
C GLY A 56 -2.42 -8.04 -10.60
N GLN A 57 -3.55 -8.71 -10.40
CA GLN A 57 -4.69 -8.07 -9.77
C GLN A 57 -4.50 -7.94 -8.25
N TYR A 58 -3.63 -8.71 -7.60
CA TYR A 58 -3.53 -8.67 -6.13
C TYR A 58 -2.87 -7.41 -5.59
N ARG A 59 -2.08 -6.73 -6.43
CA ARG A 59 -1.54 -5.36 -6.25
C ARG A 59 -2.54 -4.23 -5.90
N TYR A 60 -3.84 -4.54 -5.74
CA TYR A 60 -4.91 -3.65 -5.30
C TYR A 60 -5.93 -4.46 -4.48
N ASP A 61 -5.47 -5.21 -3.49
CA ASP A 61 -6.24 -6.08 -2.58
C ASP A 61 -5.64 -5.89 -1.18
N HIS A 62 -5.74 -4.67 -0.62
CA HIS A 62 -4.99 -4.22 0.57
C HIS A 62 -5.24 -5.11 1.81
N ASP A 63 -6.45 -5.65 1.95
CA ASP A 63 -6.82 -6.56 3.04
C ASP A 63 -6.61 -8.06 2.73
N ASN A 64 -6.14 -8.36 1.52
CA ASN A 64 -5.91 -9.71 1.02
C ASN A 64 -7.12 -10.66 1.12
N ASP A 65 -8.34 -10.15 1.06
CA ASP A 65 -9.56 -10.96 1.14
C ASP A 65 -9.92 -11.65 -0.19
N GLY A 66 -9.25 -11.24 -1.27
CA GLY A 66 -9.45 -11.73 -2.64
C GLY A 66 -10.45 -10.88 -3.45
N ILE A 67 -10.81 -9.70 -2.95
CA ILE A 67 -11.66 -8.72 -3.60
C ILE A 67 -10.84 -7.46 -3.84
N TRP A 68 -10.64 -7.18 -5.11
CA TRP A 68 -10.00 -5.95 -5.57
C TRP A 68 -10.56 -4.69 -4.88
N ASP A 69 -9.73 -3.79 -4.35
CA ASP A 69 -10.12 -2.54 -3.65
C ASP A 69 -11.18 -1.74 -4.43
N LEU A 70 -11.04 -1.70 -5.77
CA LEU A 70 -12.02 -1.01 -6.63
C LEU A 70 -13.47 -1.58 -6.52
N SER A 71 -13.57 -2.83 -6.08
CA SER A 71 -14.81 -3.59 -5.89
C SER A 71 -15.07 -3.98 -4.43
N ASP A 72 -14.06 -3.87 -3.56
CA ASP A 72 -14.25 -3.92 -2.13
C ASP A 72 -14.98 -2.65 -1.66
N THR A 73 -15.52 -2.73 -0.46
CA THR A 73 -16.18 -1.64 0.23
C THR A 73 -15.57 -1.37 1.61
N ASP A 74 -14.54 -2.13 1.99
CA ASP A 74 -13.86 -2.20 3.28
C ASP A 74 -12.39 -2.58 3.00
N ASP A 75 -11.65 -1.68 2.33
CA ASP A 75 -10.33 -1.97 1.72
C ASP A 75 -9.26 -2.46 2.72
N ASP A 76 -9.45 -2.22 4.03
CA ASP A 76 -8.57 -2.69 5.11
C ASP A 76 -9.23 -3.72 6.05
N ASN A 77 -10.49 -4.14 5.83
CA ASN A 77 -11.22 -5.10 6.66
C ASN A 77 -11.33 -4.75 8.17
N ASP A 78 -11.23 -3.48 8.55
CA ASP A 78 -11.37 -3.03 9.93
C ASP A 78 -12.85 -3.11 10.44
N GLY A 79 -13.79 -3.31 9.51
CA GLY A 79 -15.23 -3.42 9.73
C GLY A 79 -15.99 -2.10 9.68
N LEU A 80 -15.35 -1.01 9.26
CA LEU A 80 -15.95 0.19 8.72
C LEU A 80 -16.20 -0.03 7.23
N LEU A 81 -16.32 1.02 6.44
CA LEU A 81 -16.58 0.88 5.00
C LEU A 81 -15.94 2.10 4.39
N ASP A 82 -15.11 1.97 3.37
CA ASP A 82 -14.45 3.03 2.61
C ASP A 82 -15.19 4.37 2.55
N TRP A 83 -16.48 4.31 2.19
CA TRP A 83 -17.33 5.49 2.04
C TRP A 83 -17.52 6.23 3.37
N PHE A 84 -17.60 5.49 4.47
CA PHE A 84 -17.67 5.99 5.83
C PHE A 84 -16.35 6.64 6.27
N GLU A 85 -15.19 5.96 6.25
CA GLU A 85 -13.91 6.62 6.63
C GLU A 85 -13.66 7.87 5.78
N ALA A 86 -13.92 7.82 4.48
CA ALA A 86 -13.73 8.97 3.60
C ALA A 86 -14.66 10.18 3.93
N ASN A 87 -15.70 10.01 4.74
CA ASN A 87 -16.72 11.03 4.99
C ASN A 87 -17.05 11.31 6.47
N ASP A 88 -16.49 10.56 7.42
CA ASP A 88 -16.82 10.71 8.83
C ASP A 88 -16.11 11.91 9.49
N GLY A 89 -15.00 12.34 8.89
CA GLY A 89 -14.16 13.46 9.36
C GLY A 89 -13.34 13.13 10.60
N ASN A 90 -13.03 11.84 10.80
CA ASN A 90 -12.14 11.35 11.83
C ASN A 90 -10.79 10.99 11.19
N ASP A 91 -9.71 11.60 11.66
CA ASP A 91 -8.36 11.34 11.16
C ASP A 91 -7.76 10.06 11.81
N GLN A 92 -8.57 9.21 12.42
CA GLN A 92 -8.19 7.94 13.08
C GLN A 92 -8.84 6.73 12.41
N THR A 93 -9.40 6.95 11.23
CA THR A 93 -10.13 5.97 10.44
C THR A 93 -9.75 6.34 9.01
N GLY A 94 -8.93 5.54 8.37
CA GLY A 94 -8.56 5.63 6.97
C GLY A 94 -9.09 4.39 6.23
N GLN A 95 -9.08 4.42 4.90
CA GLN A 95 -9.43 3.22 4.11
C GLN A 95 -8.33 2.15 4.14
N PHE A 96 -7.23 2.45 4.81
CA PHE A 96 -5.96 1.72 4.84
C PHE A 96 -5.37 1.93 6.25
N ASP A 97 -6.19 1.72 7.30
CA ASP A 97 -5.89 1.93 8.73
C ASP A 97 -6.57 0.81 9.55
N HIS A 98 -6.02 -0.40 9.45
CA HIS A 98 -6.61 -1.66 9.90
C HIS A 98 -6.94 -1.67 11.41
N ASP A 99 -6.15 -0.99 12.25
CA ASP A 99 -6.39 -0.89 13.69
C ASP A 99 -7.08 0.40 14.16
N ASN A 100 -7.31 1.35 13.23
CA ASN A 100 -7.92 2.66 13.48
C ASN A 100 -7.17 3.54 14.50
N ASP A 101 -5.85 3.56 14.43
CA ASP A 101 -5.03 4.43 15.29
C ASP A 101 -4.71 5.80 14.65
N GLY A 102 -4.95 5.94 13.33
CA GLY A 102 -4.71 7.12 12.53
C GLY A 102 -3.31 7.22 11.92
N ILE A 103 -2.60 6.09 11.88
CA ILE A 103 -1.42 5.86 11.07
C ILE A 103 -1.88 4.96 9.92
N ASP A 104 -1.70 5.40 8.68
CA ASP A 104 -1.99 4.55 7.52
C ASP A 104 -1.08 3.30 7.60
N ASP A 105 -1.60 2.12 7.27
CA ASP A 105 -0.94 0.80 7.43
C ASP A 105 0.53 0.82 6.93
N HIS A 106 0.80 1.41 5.76
CA HIS A 106 2.17 1.55 5.22
C HIS A 106 3.18 2.35 6.09
N LEU A 107 2.72 3.05 7.12
CA LEU A 107 3.53 3.81 8.06
C LEU A 107 3.48 3.23 9.48
N ASP A 108 2.65 2.23 9.72
CA ASP A 108 2.60 1.50 10.98
C ASP A 108 3.57 0.29 10.92
N ASP A 109 4.07 -0.14 12.09
CA ASP A 109 4.99 -1.27 12.22
C ASP A 109 4.24 -2.51 12.82
N ASP A 110 2.92 -2.42 13.05
CA ASP A 110 2.01 -3.37 13.72
C ASP A 110 0.55 -3.04 13.33
N ASP A 111 0.22 -3.21 12.05
CA ASP A 111 -0.99 -2.66 11.40
C ASP A 111 -2.30 -3.16 12.01
N ASP A 112 -2.31 -4.37 12.59
CA ASP A 112 -3.49 -4.95 13.26
C ASP A 112 -3.47 -4.82 14.81
N ASN A 113 -2.38 -4.26 15.34
CA ASN A 113 -2.11 -4.03 16.76
C ASN A 113 -2.26 -5.29 17.63
N ASP A 114 -1.96 -6.47 17.08
CA ASP A 114 -1.96 -7.73 17.82
C ASP A 114 -0.71 -7.90 18.71
N GLY A 115 0.31 -7.07 18.47
CA GLY A 115 1.57 -7.03 19.21
C GLY A 115 2.68 -7.89 18.61
N ILE A 116 2.50 -8.37 17.38
CA ILE A 116 3.53 -8.82 16.46
C ILE A 116 3.81 -7.66 15.50
N ILE A 117 5.03 -7.53 15.01
CA ILE A 117 5.34 -6.47 14.03
C ILE A 117 5.18 -7.08 12.64
N ASP A 118 4.71 -6.34 11.64
CA ASP A 118 4.27 -6.89 10.33
C ASP A 118 5.37 -7.73 9.67
N VAL A 119 6.63 -7.31 9.79
CA VAL A 119 7.81 -8.06 9.30
C VAL A 119 8.02 -9.45 9.93
N LEU A 120 7.22 -9.81 10.95
CA LEU A 120 7.21 -11.11 11.61
C LEU A 120 5.87 -11.86 11.45
N GLU A 121 4.92 -11.29 10.73
CA GLU A 121 3.60 -11.85 10.42
C GLU A 121 3.65 -12.77 9.20
N VAL A 122 2.65 -13.66 9.06
CA VAL A 122 2.67 -14.78 8.10
C VAL A 122 1.26 -15.20 7.67
#